data_AF-A0AA47ACU7-F1
#
_entry.id   AF-A0AA47ACU7-F1
#
_cell.length_a   1.000
_cell.length_b   1.000
_cell.length_c   1.000
_cell.angle_alpha   90.00
_cell.angle_beta   90.00
_cell.angle_gamma   90.00
#
_symmetry.space_group_name_H-M   'P 1'
#
loop_
_entity.id
_entity.type
_entity.pdbx_description
1 polymer ?
#
loop_
_entity_poly.entity_id
_entity_poly.type
_entity_poly.pdbx_seq_one_letter_code
_entity_poly.pdbx_strand_id
1 'polypeptide(L)'
;MADAIRATLLRYVTVRASVLRPKSVESLINDLLPFADYLTTAHPEVTSLEDLDRNHIEGFLVWNRTRTWRGQRAASGAGRIISKAVIQSTVLSVRNLLDDITEWGWEQAPPRRLVFAVDVPKLDQPLPRALPPDIDVAVMNAVSGLDDSFARIGLTVLRGAGLRVGELLDLELGSVIDYGPAGTWLKVPLGKLATERMVPLSVATIAALDEWTTGRGICRPLPHPRTGALTDFLFVAHGRRLSQTRLRNGLIAAVETCGLRGAGGAPLVVTPHQLRHTWATELANAGMSLQALMALLGHVTPQMTLRYATLASPTLRDAYDQAMGKMRRRFTLTPVGKPIVPDAVIWLGSEMLKTRVAHGYCSRHESAGACPYANICETCDNFVTGPEFRDALEAQRTDVEALEVDARDRGWPDEAARHHRVADALTDHLQRLDR
;
A
#
# COMPACT_ATOMS: atom_id res chain seq x y z
N MET A 1 -25.31 -38.20 9.99
CA MET A 1 -25.59 -37.41 8.77
C MET A 1 -26.52 -38.22 7.90
N ALA A 2 -27.66 -37.65 7.50
CA ALA A 2 -28.59 -38.29 6.57
C ALA A 2 -27.90 -38.58 5.22
N ASP A 3 -28.26 -39.69 4.58
CA ASP A 3 -27.61 -40.16 3.36
C ASP A 3 -27.73 -39.17 2.20
N ALA A 4 -28.86 -38.46 2.08
CA ALA A 4 -29.08 -37.45 1.06
C ALA A 4 -28.10 -36.27 1.18
N ILE A 5 -27.93 -35.70 2.39
CA ILE A 5 -26.96 -34.62 2.64
C ILE A 5 -25.54 -35.10 2.32
N ARG A 6 -25.17 -36.30 2.76
CA ARG A 6 -23.85 -36.89 2.48
C ARG A 6 -23.61 -37.01 0.97
N ALA A 7 -24.58 -37.56 0.24
CA ALA A 7 -24.50 -37.74 -1.20
C ALA A 7 -24.32 -36.39 -1.93
N THR A 8 -25.09 -35.36 -1.53
CA THR A 8 -24.98 -34.01 -2.10
C THR A 8 -23.62 -33.38 -1.84
N LEU A 9 -23.09 -33.47 -0.61
CA LEU A 9 -21.75 -32.95 -0.28
C LEU A 9 -20.65 -33.65 -1.08
N LEU A 10 -20.71 -34.99 -1.19
CA LEU A 10 -19.74 -35.76 -1.97
C LEU A 10 -19.81 -35.42 -3.46
N ARG A 11 -21.03 -35.29 -4.01
CA ARG A 11 -21.24 -34.86 -5.39
C ARG A 11 -20.67 -33.47 -5.62
N TYR A 12 -20.94 -32.51 -4.73
CA TYR A 12 -20.41 -31.14 -4.83
C TYR A 12 -18.89 -31.13 -4.81
N VAL A 13 -18.27 -31.80 -3.84
CA VAL A 13 -16.80 -31.90 -3.75
C VAL A 13 -16.21 -32.56 -5.00
N THR A 14 -16.86 -33.60 -5.55
CA THR A 14 -16.42 -34.27 -6.78
C THR A 14 -16.47 -33.35 -8.00
N VAL A 15 -17.57 -32.61 -8.16
CA VAL A 15 -17.71 -31.60 -9.23
C VAL A 15 -16.64 -30.51 -9.07
N ARG A 16 -16.45 -29.98 -7.87
CA ARG A 16 -15.43 -28.95 -7.61
C ARG A 16 -14.00 -29.49 -7.79
N ALA A 17 -13.74 -30.76 -7.52
CA ALA A 17 -12.43 -31.38 -7.70
C ALA A 17 -12.00 -31.48 -9.16
N SER A 18 -12.92 -31.40 -10.12
CA SER A 18 -12.59 -31.34 -11.55
C SER A 18 -11.83 -30.07 -11.95
N VAL A 19 -11.99 -28.98 -11.18
CA VAL A 19 -11.38 -27.66 -11.46
C VAL A 19 -10.44 -27.18 -10.36
N LEU A 20 -10.62 -27.63 -9.12
CA LEU A 20 -9.81 -27.21 -7.99
C LEU A 20 -8.55 -28.06 -7.85
N ARG A 21 -7.45 -27.42 -7.44
CA ARG A 21 -6.23 -28.13 -7.05
C ARG A 21 -6.47 -29.01 -5.81
N PRO A 22 -5.73 -30.11 -5.61
CA PRO A 22 -5.94 -31.04 -4.49
C PRO A 22 -6.00 -30.37 -3.11
N LYS A 23 -5.11 -29.39 -2.84
CA LYS A 23 -5.11 -28.65 -1.57
C LYS A 23 -6.34 -27.76 -1.37
N SER A 24 -6.89 -27.22 -2.46
CA SER A 24 -8.12 -26.44 -2.42
C SER A 24 -9.33 -27.34 -2.17
N VAL A 25 -9.34 -28.56 -2.73
CA VAL A 25 -10.36 -29.58 -2.43
C VAL A 25 -10.31 -29.97 -0.95
N GLU A 26 -9.11 -30.24 -0.41
CA GLU A 26 -8.94 -30.52 1.01
C GLU A 26 -9.44 -29.36 1.89
N SER A 27 -9.19 -28.11 1.48
CA SER A 27 -9.67 -26.93 2.20
C SER A 27 -11.21 -26.83 2.16
N LEU A 28 -11.82 -27.07 0.99
CA LEU A 28 -13.27 -27.12 0.83
C LEU A 28 -13.90 -28.19 1.72
N ILE A 29 -13.35 -29.39 1.74
CA ILE A 29 -13.82 -30.48 2.61
C ILE A 29 -13.74 -30.06 4.08
N ASN A 30 -12.60 -29.50 4.51
CA ASN A 30 -12.41 -29.05 5.89
C ASN A 30 -13.36 -27.92 6.30
N ASP A 31 -13.83 -27.12 5.34
CA ASP A 31 -14.81 -26.06 5.58
C ASP A 31 -16.26 -26.56 5.57
N LEU A 32 -16.59 -27.61 4.79
CA LEU A 32 -17.95 -28.16 4.72
C LEU A 32 -18.25 -29.19 5.83
N LEU A 33 -17.25 -29.96 6.28
CA LEU A 33 -17.43 -30.94 7.36
C LEU A 33 -18.03 -30.34 8.65
N PRO A 34 -17.61 -29.16 9.14
CA PRO A 34 -18.25 -28.50 10.27
C PRO A 34 -19.75 -28.27 10.10
N PHE A 35 -20.21 -27.95 8.89
CA PHE A 35 -21.63 -27.73 8.63
C PHE A 35 -22.41 -29.05 8.69
N ALA A 36 -21.86 -30.12 8.11
CA ALA A 36 -22.44 -31.46 8.20
C ALA A 36 -22.54 -31.97 9.66
N ASP A 37 -21.51 -31.73 10.47
CA ASP A 37 -21.48 -32.10 11.88
C ASP A 37 -22.52 -31.30 12.68
N TYR A 38 -22.66 -30.00 12.39
CA TYR A 38 -23.68 -29.14 13.00
C TYR A 38 -25.08 -29.67 12.72
N LEU A 39 -25.42 -29.92 11.45
CA LEU A 39 -26.73 -30.45 11.07
C LEU A 39 -27.00 -31.80 11.74
N THR A 40 -26.02 -32.71 11.72
CA THR A 40 -26.18 -34.04 12.32
C THR A 40 -26.44 -33.98 13.84
N THR A 41 -25.85 -33.00 14.53
CA THR A 41 -25.90 -32.94 16.00
C THR A 41 -27.05 -32.08 16.51
N ALA A 42 -27.27 -30.93 15.89
CA ALA A 42 -28.24 -29.93 16.35
C ALA A 42 -29.60 -30.04 15.65
N HIS A 43 -29.63 -30.63 14.45
CA HIS A 43 -30.82 -30.70 13.61
C HIS A 43 -30.98 -32.07 12.94
N PRO A 44 -31.07 -33.17 13.72
CA PRO A 44 -31.23 -34.52 13.16
C PRO A 44 -32.51 -34.70 12.33
N GLU A 45 -33.50 -33.82 12.50
CA GLU A 45 -34.73 -33.74 11.70
C GLU A 45 -34.49 -33.31 10.25
N VAL A 46 -33.39 -32.62 9.96
CA VAL A 46 -33.03 -32.18 8.61
C VAL A 46 -32.40 -33.36 7.86
N THR A 47 -33.17 -33.93 6.94
CA THR A 47 -32.74 -35.12 6.18
C THR A 47 -32.21 -34.78 4.80
N SER A 48 -32.63 -33.63 4.25
CA SER A 48 -32.22 -33.08 2.96
C SER A 48 -31.74 -31.63 3.12
N LEU A 49 -30.94 -31.13 2.18
CA LEU A 49 -30.58 -29.71 2.16
C LEU A 49 -31.76 -28.82 1.72
N GLU A 50 -32.80 -29.39 1.11
CA GLU A 50 -34.03 -28.68 0.74
C GLU A 50 -34.85 -28.26 1.98
N ASP A 51 -34.74 -29.04 3.07
CA ASP A 51 -35.42 -28.83 4.35
C ASP A 51 -34.85 -27.62 5.11
N LEU A 52 -33.72 -27.06 4.65
CA LEU A 52 -33.05 -25.96 5.32
C LEU A 52 -33.89 -24.69 5.24
N ASP A 53 -34.07 -24.07 6.40
CA ASP A 53 -34.62 -22.73 6.55
C ASP A 53 -33.57 -21.72 7.03
N ARG A 54 -34.01 -20.49 7.30
CA ARG A 54 -33.12 -19.45 7.80
C ARG A 54 -32.65 -19.70 9.24
N ASN A 55 -33.49 -20.27 10.10
CA ASN A 55 -33.16 -20.52 11.51
C ASN A 55 -32.00 -21.51 11.65
N HIS A 56 -31.96 -22.54 10.80
CA HIS A 56 -30.83 -23.48 10.74
C HIS A 56 -29.50 -22.78 10.45
N ILE A 57 -29.50 -21.82 9.52
CA ILE A 57 -28.31 -21.05 9.17
C ILE A 57 -27.92 -20.09 10.29
N GLU A 58 -28.87 -19.41 10.92
CA GLU A 58 -28.60 -18.49 12.03
C GLU A 58 -27.96 -19.23 13.22
N GLY A 59 -28.50 -20.40 13.58
CA GLY A 59 -27.91 -21.27 14.58
C GLY A 59 -26.49 -21.72 14.21
N PHE A 60 -26.27 -22.10 12.94
CA PHE A 60 -24.95 -22.47 12.45
C PHE A 60 -23.93 -21.31 12.56
N LEU A 61 -24.32 -20.07 12.24
CA LEU A 61 -23.43 -18.91 12.32
C LEU A 61 -22.97 -18.66 13.76
N VAL A 62 -23.89 -18.77 14.72
CA VAL A 62 -23.58 -18.63 16.16
C VAL A 62 -22.65 -19.76 16.62
N TRP A 63 -22.97 -21.00 16.28
CA TRP A 63 -22.17 -22.17 16.65
C TRP A 63 -20.77 -22.15 16.00
N ASN A 64 -20.68 -21.79 14.73
CA ASN A 64 -19.41 -21.72 14.00
C ASN A 64 -18.48 -20.64 14.59
N ARG A 65 -19.03 -19.59 15.22
CA ARG A 65 -18.24 -18.56 15.90
C ARG A 65 -17.59 -19.06 17.19
N THR A 66 -18.19 -20.02 17.88
CA THR A 66 -17.72 -20.52 19.19
C THR A 66 -17.04 -21.89 19.12
N ARG A 67 -17.09 -22.58 17.97
CA ARG A 67 -16.50 -23.91 17.84
C ARG A 67 -14.98 -23.92 18.01
N THR A 68 -14.48 -25.06 18.49
CA THR A 68 -13.05 -25.33 18.63
C THR A 68 -12.47 -26.00 17.39
N TRP A 69 -11.14 -26.07 17.33
CA TRP A 69 -10.43 -26.81 16.29
C TRP A 69 -10.80 -28.31 16.29
N ARG A 70 -10.80 -28.93 15.10
CA ARG A 70 -11.01 -30.38 14.88
C ARG A 70 -9.71 -31.08 14.45
N GLY A 71 -9.70 -32.41 14.56
CA GLY A 71 -8.63 -33.27 14.02
C GLY A 71 -7.25 -33.00 14.62
N GLN A 72 -6.19 -33.10 13.82
CA GLN A 72 -4.81 -32.89 14.28
C GLN A 72 -4.55 -31.50 14.91
N ARG A 73 -5.36 -30.49 14.55
CA ARG A 73 -5.27 -29.15 15.15
C ARG A 73 -5.93 -29.04 16.52
N ALA A 74 -6.83 -29.97 16.87
CA ALA A 74 -7.37 -30.05 18.22
C ALA A 74 -6.30 -30.56 19.21
N ALA A 75 -5.47 -31.52 18.80
CA ALA A 75 -4.42 -32.10 19.63
C ALA A 75 -3.32 -31.11 20.02
N SER A 76 -3.09 -30.07 19.21
CA SER A 76 -2.06 -29.03 19.44
C SER A 76 -2.60 -27.81 20.19
N GLY A 77 -3.87 -27.82 20.62
CA GLY A 77 -4.50 -26.70 21.32
C GLY A 77 -5.92 -27.02 21.75
N ALA A 78 -6.06 -28.00 22.64
CA ALA A 78 -7.36 -28.46 23.16
C ALA A 78 -8.17 -27.27 23.72
N GLY A 79 -9.43 -27.15 23.30
CA GLY A 79 -10.33 -26.08 23.75
C GLY A 79 -10.15 -24.72 23.07
N ARG A 80 -9.17 -24.55 22.16
CA ARG A 80 -8.97 -23.27 21.47
C ARG A 80 -10.04 -23.02 20.41
N ILE A 81 -10.71 -21.87 20.50
CA ILE A 81 -11.67 -21.39 19.50
C ILE A 81 -10.96 -21.13 18.16
N ILE A 82 -11.64 -21.42 17.05
CA ILE A 82 -11.11 -21.20 15.71
C ILE A 82 -10.89 -19.70 15.41
N SER A 83 -10.01 -19.39 14.46
CA SER A 83 -9.74 -17.99 14.10
C SER A 83 -10.85 -17.39 13.24
N LYS A 84 -11.02 -16.06 13.27
CA LYS A 84 -11.96 -15.32 12.40
C LYS A 84 -11.83 -15.70 10.92
N ALA A 85 -10.61 -15.94 10.44
CA ALA A 85 -10.36 -16.36 9.06
C ALA A 85 -10.96 -17.72 8.74
N VAL A 86 -10.90 -18.68 9.66
CA VAL A 86 -11.53 -20.00 9.49
C VAL A 86 -13.04 -19.89 9.57
N ILE A 87 -13.57 -19.10 10.52
CA ILE A 87 -15.01 -18.81 10.62
C ILE A 87 -15.51 -18.28 9.26
N GLN A 88 -14.83 -17.28 8.71
CA GLN A 88 -15.18 -16.68 7.42
C GLN A 88 -15.09 -17.69 6.27
N SER A 89 -14.01 -18.46 6.16
CA SER A 89 -13.81 -19.46 5.10
C SER A 89 -14.93 -20.52 5.12
N THR A 90 -15.28 -21.02 6.31
CA THR A 90 -16.36 -21.97 6.50
C THR A 90 -17.71 -21.39 6.04
N VAL A 91 -18.05 -20.15 6.43
CA VAL A 91 -19.31 -19.50 6.00
C VAL A 91 -19.33 -19.29 4.49
N LEU A 92 -18.22 -18.88 3.87
CA LEU A 92 -18.12 -18.72 2.43
C LEU A 92 -18.27 -20.04 1.68
N SER A 93 -17.65 -21.12 2.16
CA SER A 93 -17.77 -22.44 1.54
C SER A 93 -19.20 -22.98 1.62
N VAL A 94 -19.89 -22.81 2.76
CA VAL A 94 -21.31 -23.17 2.89
C VAL A 94 -22.19 -22.32 1.99
N ARG A 95 -21.97 -21.01 1.95
CA ARG A 95 -22.69 -20.12 1.04
C ARG A 95 -22.51 -20.55 -0.42
N ASN A 96 -21.28 -20.78 -0.85
CA ASN A 96 -20.98 -21.18 -2.23
C ASN A 96 -21.62 -22.54 -2.57
N LEU A 97 -21.59 -23.51 -1.66
CA LEU A 97 -22.30 -24.77 -1.83
C LEU A 97 -23.79 -24.54 -2.08
N LEU A 98 -24.47 -23.79 -1.19
CA LEU A 98 -25.92 -23.60 -1.28
C LEU A 98 -26.32 -22.74 -2.49
N ASP A 99 -25.57 -21.67 -2.77
CA ASP A 99 -25.80 -20.82 -3.95
C ASP A 99 -25.56 -21.64 -5.24
N ASP A 100 -24.46 -22.42 -5.33
CA ASP A 100 -24.13 -23.24 -6.51
C ASP A 100 -25.20 -24.32 -6.77
N ILE A 101 -25.61 -25.11 -5.76
CA ILE A 101 -26.59 -26.20 -5.98
C ILE A 101 -27.98 -25.66 -6.34
N THR A 102 -28.33 -24.46 -5.87
CA THR A 102 -29.56 -23.77 -6.24
C THR A 102 -29.50 -23.33 -7.70
N GLU A 103 -28.42 -22.65 -8.09
CA GLU A 103 -28.22 -22.18 -9.47
C GLU A 103 -28.11 -23.35 -10.47
N TRP A 104 -27.50 -24.46 -10.07
CA TRP A 104 -27.36 -25.65 -10.91
C TRP A 104 -28.62 -26.53 -10.94
N GLY A 105 -29.68 -26.14 -10.21
CA GLY A 105 -30.97 -26.84 -10.20
C GLY A 105 -30.89 -28.26 -9.64
N TRP A 106 -30.10 -28.48 -8.57
CA TRP A 106 -30.05 -29.79 -7.92
C TRP A 106 -31.31 -30.02 -7.10
N GLU A 107 -31.82 -31.25 -7.09
CA GLU A 107 -33.05 -31.64 -6.38
C GLU A 107 -33.00 -31.29 -4.89
N GLN A 108 -31.84 -31.47 -4.24
CA GLN A 108 -31.66 -31.20 -2.82
C GLN A 108 -31.39 -29.70 -2.51
N ALA A 109 -31.56 -28.80 -3.47
CA ALA A 109 -31.28 -27.38 -3.23
C ALA A 109 -32.35 -26.73 -2.34
N PRO A 110 -31.98 -25.84 -1.41
CA PRO A 110 -32.96 -25.04 -0.69
C PRO A 110 -33.83 -24.21 -1.66
N PRO A 111 -35.13 -24.00 -1.35
CA PRO A 111 -36.06 -23.30 -2.25
C PRO A 111 -35.76 -21.80 -2.40
N ARG A 112 -34.85 -21.26 -1.57
CA ARG A 112 -34.45 -19.85 -1.57
C ARG A 112 -33.04 -19.71 -1.04
N ARG A 113 -32.45 -18.54 -1.29
CA ARG A 113 -31.18 -18.15 -0.69
C ARG A 113 -31.26 -18.07 0.83
N LEU A 114 -30.31 -18.71 1.52
CA LEU A 114 -30.25 -18.76 2.98
C LEU A 114 -29.05 -18.03 3.60
N VAL A 115 -27.96 -17.82 2.85
CA VAL A 115 -26.74 -17.14 3.33
C VAL A 115 -26.48 -15.85 2.55
N PHE A 116 -26.33 -14.76 3.26
CA PHE A 116 -26.19 -13.41 2.70
C PHE A 116 -24.79 -12.85 2.89
N ALA A 117 -24.48 -11.77 2.16
CA ALA A 117 -23.18 -11.09 2.30
C ALA A 117 -22.95 -10.55 3.73
N VAL A 118 -24.02 -10.16 4.43
CA VAL A 118 -23.97 -9.68 5.82
C VAL A 118 -23.60 -10.77 6.83
N ASP A 119 -23.86 -12.04 6.50
CA ASP A 119 -23.54 -13.18 7.37
C ASP A 119 -22.03 -13.51 7.36
N VAL A 120 -21.29 -13.02 6.35
CA VAL A 120 -19.85 -13.29 6.20
C VAL A 120 -19.07 -12.37 7.14
N PRO A 121 -18.33 -12.92 8.14
CA PRO A 121 -17.55 -12.11 9.06
C PRO A 121 -16.53 -11.25 8.32
N LYS A 122 -16.44 -9.96 8.67
CA LYS A 122 -15.36 -9.09 8.17
C LYS A 122 -14.05 -9.43 8.87
N LEU A 123 -13.00 -9.63 8.09
CA LEU A 123 -11.65 -9.78 8.64
C LEU A 123 -11.02 -8.42 8.85
N ASP A 124 -10.40 -8.27 10.01
CA ASP A 124 -9.50 -7.15 10.27
C ASP A 124 -8.38 -7.19 9.22
N GLN A 125 -7.99 -6.03 8.69
CA GLN A 125 -6.89 -5.90 7.74
C GLN A 125 -5.69 -5.26 8.45
N PRO A 126 -4.95 -6.02 9.29
CA PRO A 126 -3.78 -5.48 9.93
C PRO A 126 -2.73 -5.13 8.88
N LEU A 127 -1.94 -4.09 9.17
CA LEU A 127 -0.78 -3.73 8.36
C LEU A 127 0.18 -4.91 8.25
N PRO A 128 0.95 -5.03 7.15
CA PRO A 128 1.99 -6.04 7.04
C PRO A 128 2.92 -5.99 8.24
N ARG A 129 3.23 -7.16 8.78
CA ARG A 129 4.16 -7.33 9.90
C ARG A 129 5.58 -7.44 9.39
N ALA A 130 6.03 -6.44 8.63
CA ALA A 130 7.44 -6.31 8.28
C ALA A 130 8.26 -6.22 9.58
N LEU A 131 9.46 -6.79 9.55
CA LEU A 131 10.37 -6.67 10.68
C LEU A 131 10.96 -5.25 10.70
N PRO A 132 11.09 -4.63 11.89
CA PRO A 132 11.92 -3.45 12.05
C PRO A 132 13.35 -3.70 11.55
N PRO A 133 14.06 -2.70 10.99
CA PRO A 133 15.38 -2.90 10.39
C PRO A 133 16.43 -3.52 11.33
N ASP A 134 16.45 -3.09 12.59
CA ASP A 134 17.33 -3.63 13.64
C ASP A 134 17.03 -5.11 13.93
N ILE A 135 15.76 -5.48 14.00
CA ILE A 135 15.29 -6.85 14.19
C ILE A 135 15.63 -7.72 12.98
N ASP A 136 15.41 -7.21 11.76
CA ASP A 136 15.73 -7.94 10.53
C ASP A 136 17.23 -8.22 10.42
N VAL A 137 18.08 -7.21 10.67
CA VAL A 137 19.54 -7.38 10.68
C VAL A 137 19.97 -8.40 11.73
N ALA A 138 19.47 -8.30 12.96
CA ALA A 138 19.80 -9.26 14.02
C ALA A 138 19.41 -10.70 13.66
N VAL A 139 18.20 -10.89 13.11
CA VAL A 139 17.72 -12.21 12.67
C VAL A 139 18.54 -12.73 11.50
N MET A 140 18.81 -11.93 10.46
CA MET A 140 19.54 -12.38 9.28
C MET A 140 21.02 -12.66 9.57
N ASN A 141 21.64 -11.92 10.49
CA ASN A 141 22.98 -12.24 11.00
C ASN A 141 22.98 -13.59 11.72
N ALA A 142 22.00 -13.86 12.59
CA ALA A 142 21.88 -15.16 13.24
C ALA A 142 21.58 -16.30 12.24
N VAL A 143 20.79 -16.04 11.19
CA VAL A 143 20.55 -16.98 10.08
C VAL A 143 21.86 -17.36 9.38
N SER A 144 22.77 -16.40 9.16
CA SER A 144 24.07 -16.68 8.52
C SER A 144 24.96 -17.64 9.30
N GLY A 145 24.76 -17.73 10.63
CA GLY A 145 25.48 -18.63 11.53
C GLY A 145 24.81 -19.99 11.77
N LEU A 146 23.69 -20.29 11.09
CA LEU A 146 23.01 -21.58 11.29
C LEU A 146 23.82 -22.75 10.71
N ASP A 147 23.94 -23.84 11.48
CA ASP A 147 24.59 -25.09 11.03
C ASP A 147 23.83 -25.78 9.88
N ASP A 148 22.50 -25.71 9.91
CA ASP A 148 21.65 -26.24 8.85
C ASP A 148 21.80 -25.37 7.58
N SER A 149 22.61 -25.84 6.63
CA SER A 149 22.90 -25.15 5.36
C SER A 149 21.64 -24.83 4.55
N PHE A 150 20.63 -25.71 4.55
CA PHE A 150 19.37 -25.45 3.87
C PHE A 150 18.59 -24.34 4.55
N ALA A 151 18.53 -24.36 5.89
CA ALA A 151 17.86 -23.29 6.62
C ALA A 151 18.55 -21.94 6.37
N ARG A 152 19.88 -21.90 6.47
CA ARG A 152 20.71 -20.71 6.19
C ARG A 152 20.46 -20.18 4.77
N ILE A 153 20.75 -20.98 3.74
CA ILE A 153 20.66 -20.55 2.35
C ILE A 153 19.21 -20.28 1.94
N GLY A 154 18.29 -21.18 2.31
CA GLY A 154 16.89 -21.04 1.95
C GLY A 154 16.25 -19.78 2.53
N LEU A 155 16.58 -19.40 3.76
CA LEU A 155 16.11 -18.16 4.37
C LEU A 155 16.76 -16.92 3.74
N THR A 156 18.06 -16.97 3.44
CA THR A 156 18.76 -15.91 2.69
C THR A 156 18.12 -15.65 1.34
N VAL A 157 17.87 -16.70 0.55
CA VAL A 157 17.21 -16.57 -0.78
C VAL A 157 15.77 -16.08 -0.63
N LEU A 158 15.03 -16.59 0.35
CA LEU A 158 13.66 -16.15 0.59
C LEU A 158 13.57 -14.66 0.92
N ARG A 159 14.47 -14.17 1.79
CA ARG A 159 14.55 -12.75 2.18
C ARG A 159 15.09 -11.87 1.06
N GLY A 160 16.07 -12.35 0.30
CA GLY A 160 16.75 -11.61 -0.77
C GLY A 160 15.92 -11.46 -2.05
N ALA A 161 15.06 -12.44 -2.36
CA ALA A 161 14.18 -12.43 -3.53
C ALA A 161 12.68 -12.30 -3.18
N GLY A 162 12.37 -12.05 -1.90
CA GLY A 162 11.01 -11.86 -1.41
C GLY A 162 10.07 -13.05 -1.69
N LEU A 163 10.55 -14.29 -1.64
CA LEU A 163 9.76 -15.47 -2.06
C LEU A 163 8.70 -15.87 -1.03
N ARG A 164 7.61 -16.51 -1.47
CA ARG A 164 6.78 -17.31 -0.58
C ARG A 164 7.52 -18.61 -0.26
N VAL A 165 7.33 -19.17 0.94
CA VAL A 165 7.98 -20.44 1.33
C VAL A 165 7.70 -21.57 0.33
N GLY A 166 6.47 -21.68 -0.18
CA GLY A 166 6.14 -22.67 -1.20
C GLY A 166 6.89 -22.40 -2.52
N GLU A 167 7.01 -21.15 -2.94
CA GLU A 167 7.74 -20.78 -4.16
C GLU A 167 9.23 -21.15 -4.04
N LEU A 168 9.86 -20.87 -2.89
CA LEU A 168 11.24 -21.27 -2.61
C LEU A 168 11.40 -22.80 -2.73
N LEU A 169 10.53 -23.57 -2.08
CA LEU A 169 10.62 -25.04 -2.08
C LEU A 169 10.39 -25.65 -3.46
N ASP A 170 9.66 -24.97 -4.33
CA ASP A 170 9.36 -25.42 -5.69
C ASP A 170 10.32 -24.86 -6.74
N LEU A 171 11.36 -24.10 -6.35
CA LEU A 171 12.38 -23.65 -7.30
C LEU A 171 13.02 -24.85 -8.00
N GLU A 172 13.09 -24.75 -9.31
CA GLU A 172 13.74 -25.74 -10.19
C GLU A 172 15.21 -25.36 -10.38
N LEU A 173 16.07 -26.33 -10.68
CA LEU A 173 17.51 -26.10 -10.85
C LEU A 173 17.79 -25.04 -11.94
N GLY A 174 17.02 -25.06 -13.03
CA GLY A 174 17.10 -24.09 -14.12
C GLY A 174 16.40 -22.73 -13.87
N SER A 175 16.03 -22.42 -12.62
CA SER A 175 15.32 -21.17 -12.29
C SER A 175 16.22 -19.94 -12.29
N VAL A 176 17.54 -20.12 -12.17
CA VAL A 176 18.51 -19.02 -12.17
C VAL A 176 18.96 -18.76 -13.60
N ILE A 177 18.75 -17.54 -14.09
CA ILE A 177 19.01 -17.15 -15.47
C ILE A 177 19.92 -15.92 -15.47
N ASP A 178 21.06 -16.02 -16.13
CA ASP A 178 21.97 -14.89 -16.34
C ASP A 178 21.66 -14.20 -17.68
N TYR A 179 21.38 -12.90 -17.63
CA TYR A 179 21.16 -12.05 -18.80
C TYR A 179 22.36 -11.15 -19.11
N GLY A 180 23.55 -11.49 -18.60
CA GLY A 180 24.79 -10.76 -18.83
C GLY A 180 24.71 -9.33 -18.26
N PRO A 181 24.76 -8.27 -19.10
CA PRO A 181 24.70 -6.88 -18.61
C PRO A 181 23.43 -6.54 -17.81
N ALA A 182 22.32 -7.26 -18.05
CA ALA A 182 21.08 -7.06 -17.31
C ALA A 182 21.05 -7.79 -15.95
N GLY A 183 22.15 -8.47 -15.58
CA GLY A 183 22.32 -9.19 -14.33
C GLY A 183 21.68 -10.57 -14.30
N THR A 184 21.79 -11.22 -13.14
CA THR A 184 21.22 -12.54 -12.88
C THR A 184 19.83 -12.42 -12.25
N TRP A 185 18.89 -13.22 -12.75
CA TRP A 185 17.49 -13.19 -12.34
C TRP A 185 17.02 -14.58 -11.92
N LEU A 186 16.04 -14.60 -11.03
CA LEU A 186 15.34 -15.79 -10.61
C LEU A 186 13.97 -15.85 -11.27
N LYS A 187 13.75 -16.89 -12.07
CA LYS A 187 12.44 -17.29 -12.57
C LYS A 187 11.69 -18.01 -11.45
N VAL A 188 10.66 -17.36 -10.89
CA VAL A 188 9.80 -17.96 -9.87
C VAL A 188 8.69 -18.76 -10.56
N PRO A 189 8.60 -20.08 -10.37
CA PRO A 189 7.65 -20.93 -11.07
C PRO A 189 6.21 -20.69 -10.61
N LEU A 190 5.25 -21.22 -11.38
CA LEU A 190 3.80 -21.04 -11.17
C LEU A 190 3.37 -21.36 -9.72
N GLY A 191 3.10 -20.29 -8.98
CA GLY A 191 2.66 -20.37 -7.59
C GLY A 191 1.14 -20.56 -7.41
N LYS A 192 0.63 -20.14 -6.25
CA LYS A 192 -0.81 -20.16 -5.91
C LYS A 192 -1.67 -19.38 -6.92
N LEU A 193 -1.12 -18.33 -7.52
CA LEU A 193 -1.82 -17.44 -8.44
C LEU A 193 -1.69 -17.85 -9.91
N ALA A 194 -1.03 -18.97 -10.22
CA ALA A 194 -0.79 -19.43 -11.59
C ALA A 194 -0.11 -18.37 -12.49
N THR A 195 0.75 -17.53 -11.90
CA THR A 195 1.58 -16.56 -12.60
C THR A 195 3.05 -16.87 -12.37
N GLU A 196 3.87 -16.80 -13.42
CA GLU A 196 5.32 -16.76 -13.30
C GLU A 196 5.78 -15.31 -13.10
N ARG A 197 6.97 -15.13 -12.54
CA ARG A 197 7.61 -13.80 -12.45
C ARG A 197 9.12 -13.93 -12.41
N MET A 198 9.77 -12.83 -12.76
CA MET A 198 11.22 -12.69 -12.69
C MET A 198 11.58 -11.77 -11.52
N VAL A 199 12.60 -12.13 -10.75
CA VAL A 199 13.13 -11.32 -9.65
C VAL A 199 14.63 -11.13 -9.84
N PRO A 200 15.17 -9.90 -9.93
CA PRO A 200 16.60 -9.70 -10.03
C PRO A 200 17.28 -10.10 -8.72
N LEU A 201 18.45 -10.74 -8.82
CA LEU A 201 19.16 -11.26 -7.67
C LEU A 201 20.32 -10.34 -7.27
N SER A 202 20.50 -10.17 -5.96
CA SER A 202 21.69 -9.52 -5.42
C SER A 202 22.88 -10.49 -5.41
N VAL A 203 24.10 -9.94 -5.37
CA VAL A 203 25.35 -10.71 -5.26
C VAL A 203 25.30 -11.70 -4.09
N ALA A 204 24.79 -11.27 -2.93
CA ALA A 204 24.65 -12.14 -1.77
C ALA A 204 23.66 -13.30 -1.99
N THR A 205 22.57 -13.07 -2.74
CA THR A 205 21.60 -14.13 -3.05
C THR A 205 22.17 -15.13 -4.05
N ILE A 206 22.92 -14.64 -5.05
CA ILE A 206 23.62 -15.47 -6.03
C ILE A 206 24.64 -16.36 -5.31
N ALA A 207 25.49 -15.78 -4.46
CA ALA A 207 26.49 -16.54 -3.69
C ALA A 207 25.87 -17.66 -2.84
N ALA A 208 24.73 -17.41 -2.21
CA ALA A 208 24.01 -18.43 -1.43
C ALA A 208 23.46 -19.56 -2.32
N LEU A 209 22.97 -19.23 -3.52
CA LEU A 209 22.52 -20.21 -4.50
C LEU A 209 23.68 -21.05 -5.04
N ASP A 210 24.83 -20.43 -5.30
CA ASP A 210 26.05 -21.10 -5.76
C ASP A 210 26.61 -22.06 -4.69
N GLU A 211 26.60 -21.65 -3.41
CA GLU A 211 26.97 -22.52 -2.29
C GLU A 211 26.09 -23.77 -2.26
N TRP A 212 24.77 -23.61 -2.41
CA TRP A 212 23.84 -24.74 -2.42
C TRP A 212 24.04 -25.65 -3.63
N THR A 213 24.12 -25.10 -4.84
CA THR A 213 24.24 -25.90 -6.06
C THR A 213 25.54 -26.69 -6.09
N THR A 214 26.63 -26.11 -5.59
CA THR A 214 27.93 -26.79 -5.44
C THR A 214 27.83 -27.98 -4.47
N GLY A 215 27.17 -27.81 -3.33
CA GLY A 215 27.04 -28.88 -2.31
C GLY A 215 25.96 -29.93 -2.61
N ARG A 216 24.96 -29.61 -3.45
CA ARG A 216 23.81 -30.47 -3.76
C ARG A 216 24.19 -31.72 -4.56
N GLY A 217 25.16 -31.59 -5.48
CA GLY A 217 25.50 -32.64 -6.44
C GLY A 217 24.35 -33.04 -7.38
N ILE A 218 24.49 -34.19 -8.03
CA ILE A 218 23.50 -34.72 -8.98
C ILE A 218 22.36 -35.39 -8.22
N CYS A 219 21.13 -34.96 -8.49
CA CYS A 219 19.91 -35.56 -7.93
C CYS A 219 18.98 -36.02 -9.06
N ARG A 220 18.19 -37.06 -8.80
CA ARG A 220 17.13 -37.49 -9.72
C ARG A 220 15.96 -36.49 -9.71
N PRO A 221 15.29 -36.27 -10.85
CA PRO A 221 14.02 -35.55 -10.89
C PRO A 221 12.96 -36.18 -9.99
N LEU A 222 12.12 -35.36 -9.38
CA LEU A 222 11.03 -35.79 -8.50
C LEU A 222 9.68 -35.27 -9.03
N PRO A 223 8.56 -35.98 -8.80
CA PRO A 223 7.25 -35.50 -9.20
C PRO A 223 6.89 -34.18 -8.50
N HIS A 224 6.53 -33.17 -9.28
CA HIS A 224 6.14 -31.86 -8.76
C HIS A 224 4.78 -31.94 -8.07
N PRO A 225 4.62 -31.38 -6.85
CA PRO A 225 3.45 -31.60 -6.00
C PRO A 225 2.15 -31.04 -6.58
N ARG A 226 2.22 -30.14 -7.57
CA ARG A 226 1.04 -29.53 -8.20
C ARG A 226 0.70 -30.08 -9.58
N THR A 227 1.69 -30.58 -10.30
CA THR A 227 1.56 -30.93 -11.72
C THR A 227 1.85 -32.40 -12.00
N GLY A 228 2.48 -33.11 -11.07
CA GLY A 228 2.90 -34.51 -11.25
C GLY A 228 4.09 -34.71 -12.19
N ALA A 229 4.46 -33.68 -12.96
CA ALA A 229 5.61 -33.71 -13.87
C ALA A 229 6.92 -33.96 -13.12
N LEU A 230 7.84 -34.70 -13.73
CA LEU A 230 9.17 -34.89 -13.17
C LEU A 230 9.96 -33.58 -13.30
N THR A 231 10.42 -33.07 -12.17
CA THR A 231 11.10 -31.77 -12.07
C THR A 231 12.40 -31.93 -11.30
N ASP A 232 13.47 -31.31 -11.81
CA ASP A 232 14.74 -31.23 -11.11
C ASP A 232 14.72 -30.02 -10.16
N PHE A 233 14.43 -30.27 -8.88
CA PHE A 233 14.28 -29.21 -7.88
C PHE A 233 15.61 -28.70 -7.36
N LEU A 234 15.74 -27.39 -7.17
CA LEU A 234 16.92 -26.78 -6.58
C LEU A 234 17.17 -27.33 -5.16
N PHE A 235 16.18 -27.28 -4.28
CA PHE A 235 16.34 -27.72 -2.88
C PHE A 235 15.96 -29.19 -2.65
N VAL A 236 16.95 -30.07 -2.83
CA VAL A 236 16.84 -31.52 -2.61
C VAL A 236 18.01 -31.98 -1.74
N ALA A 237 17.75 -32.89 -0.81
CA ALA A 237 18.81 -33.62 -0.09
C ALA A 237 18.40 -35.08 0.07
N HIS A 238 19.37 -36.00 -0.02
CA HIS A 238 19.15 -37.44 0.10
C HIS A 238 17.99 -37.96 -0.79
N GLY A 239 17.89 -37.42 -2.01
CA GLY A 239 16.85 -37.81 -2.98
C GLY A 239 15.42 -37.42 -2.59
N ARG A 240 15.25 -36.49 -1.65
CA ARG A 240 13.94 -36.00 -1.19
C ARG A 240 13.89 -34.47 -1.20
N ARG A 241 12.69 -33.94 -1.43
CA ARG A 241 12.43 -32.50 -1.31
C ARG A 241 12.55 -32.07 0.14
N LEU A 242 13.10 -30.87 0.34
CA LEU A 242 13.24 -30.28 1.67
C LEU A 242 11.93 -29.67 2.14
N SER A 243 11.73 -29.62 3.47
CA SER A 243 10.46 -29.22 4.08
C SER A 243 10.53 -27.80 4.64
N GLN A 244 9.41 -27.07 4.56
CA GLN A 244 9.23 -25.78 5.22
C GLN A 244 9.51 -25.83 6.73
N THR A 245 9.40 -27.01 7.36
CA THR A 245 9.69 -27.19 8.79
C THR A 245 11.14 -26.86 9.11
N ARG A 246 12.11 -27.21 8.25
CA ARG A 246 13.53 -26.87 8.46
C ARG A 246 13.75 -25.36 8.46
N LEU A 247 13.12 -24.65 7.52
CA LEU A 247 13.18 -23.18 7.45
C LEU A 247 12.58 -22.52 8.70
N ARG A 248 11.45 -23.06 9.21
CA ARG A 248 10.82 -22.58 10.44
C ARG A 248 11.70 -22.81 11.66
N ASN A 249 12.27 -24.02 11.79
CA ASN A 249 13.16 -24.36 12.89
C ASN A 249 14.43 -23.50 12.85
N GLY A 250 14.99 -23.24 11.66
CA GLY A 250 16.10 -22.31 11.49
C GLY A 250 15.78 -20.90 11.95
N LEU A 251 14.59 -20.38 11.64
CA LEU A 251 14.15 -19.07 12.15
C LEU A 251 13.98 -19.06 13.68
N ILE A 252 13.43 -20.12 14.25
CA ILE A 252 13.30 -20.25 15.70
C ILE A 252 14.68 -20.21 16.35
N ALA A 253 15.62 -21.04 15.86
CA ALA A 253 17.00 -21.08 16.35
C ALA A 253 17.69 -19.72 16.19
N ALA A 254 17.54 -19.05 15.04
CA ALA A 254 18.13 -17.73 14.80
C ALA A 254 17.60 -16.68 15.79
N VAL A 255 16.29 -16.67 16.07
CA VAL A 255 15.69 -15.76 17.05
C VAL A 255 16.16 -16.05 18.47
N GLU A 256 16.29 -17.33 18.82
CA GLU A 256 16.83 -17.74 20.12
C GLU A 256 18.29 -17.28 20.28
N THR A 257 19.12 -17.43 19.25
CA THR A 257 20.53 -17.00 19.23
C THR A 257 20.68 -15.50 19.44
N CYS A 258 19.84 -14.67 18.81
CA CYS A 258 19.91 -13.21 19.00
C CYS A 258 19.14 -12.70 20.23
N GLY A 259 18.52 -13.60 21.00
CA GLY A 259 17.87 -13.26 22.27
C GLY A 259 16.63 -12.37 22.15
N LEU A 260 16.05 -12.23 20.96
CA LEU A 260 14.90 -11.35 20.74
C LEU A 260 13.65 -11.90 21.43
N ARG A 261 13.02 -11.07 22.26
CA ARG A 261 11.80 -11.42 23.01
C ARG A 261 10.62 -10.59 22.53
N GLY A 262 9.45 -11.23 22.48
CA GLY A 262 8.16 -10.55 22.30
C GLY A 262 7.57 -10.04 23.61
N ALA A 263 6.35 -9.52 23.54
CA ALA A 263 5.59 -9.11 24.72
C ALA A 263 5.40 -10.30 25.68
N GLY A 264 5.71 -10.10 26.97
CA GLY A 264 5.63 -11.14 28.00
C GLY A 264 6.88 -12.03 28.12
N GLY A 265 8.00 -11.67 27.49
CA GLY A 265 9.30 -12.32 27.71
C GLY A 265 9.54 -13.63 26.94
N ALA A 266 8.56 -14.10 26.16
CA ALA A 266 8.73 -15.24 25.26
C ALA A 266 9.61 -14.89 24.04
N PRO A 267 10.31 -15.86 23.40
CA PRO A 267 11.00 -15.61 22.14
C PRO A 267 10.09 -14.94 21.10
N LEU A 268 10.63 -13.97 20.36
CA LEU A 268 9.90 -13.33 19.27
C LEU A 268 9.53 -14.38 18.20
N VAL A 269 8.29 -14.39 17.73
CA VAL A 269 7.89 -15.32 16.67
C VAL A 269 8.09 -14.64 15.31
N VAL A 270 9.13 -15.07 14.59
CA VAL A 270 9.39 -14.66 13.21
C VAL A 270 8.99 -15.78 12.26
N THR A 271 8.31 -15.41 11.18
CA THR A 271 7.84 -16.36 10.15
C THR A 271 8.45 -16.05 8.79
N PRO A 272 8.59 -17.04 7.88
CA PRO A 272 9.13 -16.79 6.54
C PRO A 272 8.32 -15.73 5.76
N HIS A 273 7.01 -15.62 6.01
CA HIS A 273 6.20 -14.61 5.34
C HIS A 273 6.52 -13.18 5.81
N GLN A 274 7.00 -13.00 7.05
CA GLN A 274 7.44 -11.71 7.54
C GLN A 274 8.73 -11.26 6.83
N LEU A 275 9.68 -12.16 6.55
CA LEU A 275 10.87 -11.84 5.75
C LEU A 275 10.49 -11.30 4.36
N ARG A 276 9.50 -11.93 3.70
CA ARG A 276 8.94 -11.42 2.45
C ARG A 276 8.29 -10.05 2.62
N HIS A 277 7.53 -9.83 3.70
CA HIS A 277 6.94 -8.52 3.98
C HIS A 277 8.01 -7.45 4.21
N THR A 278 9.10 -7.78 4.91
CA THR A 278 10.24 -6.88 5.10
C THR A 278 10.85 -6.48 3.76
N TRP A 279 11.17 -7.46 2.90
CA TRP A 279 11.69 -7.18 1.56
C TRP A 279 10.79 -6.26 0.73
N ALA A 280 9.48 -6.54 0.71
CA ALA A 280 8.52 -5.71 -0.01
C ALA A 280 8.43 -4.28 0.54
N THR A 281 8.47 -4.14 1.87
CA THR A 281 8.37 -2.85 2.55
C THR A 281 9.63 -2.02 2.35
N GLU A 282 10.80 -2.64 2.37
CA GLU A 282 12.07 -1.96 2.08
C GLU A 282 12.13 -1.43 0.65
N LEU A 283 11.73 -2.24 -0.34
CA LEU A 283 11.68 -1.79 -1.73
C LEU A 283 10.69 -0.64 -1.92
N ALA A 284 9.51 -0.72 -1.28
CA ALA A 284 8.54 0.37 -1.29
C ALA A 284 9.12 1.66 -0.67
N ASN A 285 9.78 1.54 0.48
CA ASN A 285 10.42 2.67 1.18
C ASN A 285 11.64 3.24 0.43
N ALA A 286 12.31 2.42 -0.37
CA ALA A 286 13.37 2.86 -1.29
C ALA A 286 12.84 3.56 -2.55
N GLY A 287 11.52 3.77 -2.65
CA GLY A 287 10.89 4.52 -3.74
C GLY A 287 10.55 3.68 -4.98
N MET A 288 10.55 2.35 -4.88
CA MET A 288 10.14 1.49 -5.99
C MET A 288 8.66 1.74 -6.34
N SER A 289 8.37 1.87 -7.64
CA SER A 289 6.99 2.08 -8.10
C SER A 289 6.09 0.90 -7.73
N LEU A 290 4.82 1.18 -7.45
CA LEU A 290 3.82 0.17 -7.09
C LEU A 290 3.73 -0.93 -8.17
N GLN A 291 3.81 -0.55 -9.44
CA GLN A 291 3.75 -1.47 -10.58
C GLN A 291 4.97 -2.41 -10.62
N ALA A 292 6.18 -1.89 -10.42
CA ALA A 292 7.38 -2.72 -10.36
C ALA A 292 7.32 -3.69 -9.16
N LEU A 293 6.91 -3.21 -8.00
CA LEU A 293 6.76 -4.03 -6.81
C LEU A 293 5.67 -5.11 -6.98
N MET A 294 4.57 -4.80 -7.67
CA MET A 294 3.55 -5.79 -8.05
C MET A 294 4.11 -6.91 -8.92
N ALA A 295 4.91 -6.58 -9.93
CA ALA A 295 5.54 -7.56 -10.81
C ALA A 295 6.49 -8.47 -10.02
N LEU A 296 7.35 -7.88 -9.19
CA LEU A 296 8.31 -8.59 -8.35
C LEU A 296 7.67 -9.50 -7.28
N LEU A 297 6.51 -9.10 -6.75
CA LEU A 297 5.76 -9.92 -5.78
C LEU A 297 4.79 -10.90 -6.45
N GLY A 298 4.55 -10.78 -7.76
CA GLY A 298 3.54 -11.54 -8.49
C GLY A 298 2.15 -11.30 -7.91
N HIS A 299 1.79 -10.02 -7.77
CA HIS A 299 0.50 -9.58 -7.27
C HIS A 299 -0.43 -9.25 -8.43
N VAL A 300 -1.62 -9.85 -8.43
CA VAL A 300 -2.62 -9.68 -9.49
C VAL A 300 -3.50 -8.45 -9.30
N THR A 301 -3.58 -7.91 -8.08
CA THR A 301 -4.33 -6.68 -7.79
C THR A 301 -3.48 -5.66 -7.03
N PRO A 302 -3.67 -4.35 -7.29
CA PRO A 302 -2.96 -3.28 -6.57
C PRO A 302 -3.16 -3.35 -5.05
N GLN A 303 -4.34 -3.76 -4.59
CA GLN A 303 -4.68 -3.87 -3.16
C GLN A 303 -3.75 -4.84 -2.42
N MET A 304 -3.24 -5.89 -3.09
CA MET A 304 -2.27 -6.78 -2.47
C MET A 304 -0.93 -6.10 -2.19
N THR A 305 -0.54 -5.12 -3.01
CA THR A 305 0.74 -4.40 -2.90
C THR A 305 0.62 -3.12 -2.10
N LEU A 306 -0.51 -2.42 -2.19
CA LEU A 306 -0.80 -1.20 -1.42
C LEU A 306 -0.66 -1.43 0.09
N ARG A 307 -0.84 -2.67 0.57
CA ARG A 307 -0.57 -3.01 1.97
C ARG A 307 0.87 -2.69 2.40
N TYR A 308 1.86 -2.74 1.49
CA TYR A 308 3.26 -2.41 1.77
C TYR A 308 3.60 -0.93 1.66
N ALA A 309 2.73 -0.14 1.01
CA ALA A 309 2.83 1.32 1.04
C ALA A 309 2.42 1.77 2.44
N THR A 310 3.37 1.72 3.37
CA THR A 310 3.13 2.09 4.77
C THR A 310 3.07 3.60 4.90
N LEU A 311 2.12 4.08 5.72
CA LEU A 311 1.94 5.50 6.04
C LEU A 311 3.12 6.10 6.83
N ALA A 312 3.98 5.25 7.40
CA ALA A 312 5.20 5.66 8.09
C ALA A 312 6.45 5.56 7.21
N SER A 313 6.28 5.61 5.88
CA SER A 313 7.41 5.71 4.96
C SER A 313 8.03 7.11 5.09
N PRO A 314 9.37 7.24 5.22
CA PRO A 314 10.07 8.51 5.05
C PRO A 314 9.62 9.21 3.77
N THR A 315 9.35 8.45 2.70
CA THR A 315 8.81 8.98 1.44
C THR A 315 7.45 9.66 1.59
N LEU A 316 6.53 9.11 2.41
CA LEU A 316 5.25 9.77 2.66
C LEU A 316 5.43 11.01 3.53
N ARG A 317 6.32 10.95 4.53
CA ARG A 317 6.65 12.10 5.37
C ARG A 317 7.27 13.23 4.54
N ASP A 318 8.21 12.91 3.68
CA ASP A 318 8.88 13.84 2.77
C ASP A 318 7.88 14.44 1.78
N ALA A 319 7.01 13.61 1.18
CA ALA A 319 5.96 14.09 0.29
C ALA A 319 4.95 15.00 1.00
N TYR A 320 4.58 14.66 2.24
CA TYR A 320 3.72 15.48 3.09
C TYR A 320 4.41 16.81 3.45
N ASP A 321 5.65 16.77 3.91
CA ASP A 321 6.43 17.97 4.28
C ASP A 321 6.65 18.87 3.05
N GLN A 322 6.90 18.30 1.88
CA GLN A 322 7.00 19.04 0.62
C GLN A 322 5.66 19.70 0.24
N ALA A 323 4.54 19.00 0.39
CA ALA A 323 3.21 19.55 0.15
C ALA A 323 2.88 20.68 1.15
N MET A 324 3.16 20.47 2.43
CA MET A 324 2.96 21.46 3.48
C MET A 324 3.85 22.70 3.31
N GLY A 325 5.10 22.52 2.87
CA GLY A 325 6.00 23.63 2.52
C GLY A 325 5.44 24.51 1.41
N LYS A 326 4.82 23.91 0.38
CA LYS A 326 4.15 24.64 -0.70
C LYS A 326 2.88 25.36 -0.22
N MET A 327 2.12 24.74 0.69
CA MET A 327 0.90 25.35 1.26
C MET A 327 1.20 26.53 2.18
N ARG A 328 2.22 26.44 3.04
CA ARG A 328 2.59 27.53 3.98
C ARG A 328 2.94 28.84 3.26
N ARG A 329 3.59 28.77 2.10
CA ARG A 329 3.92 29.95 1.27
C ARG A 329 2.69 30.69 0.73
N ARG A 330 1.49 30.10 0.78
CA ARG A 330 0.25 30.73 0.29
C ARG A 330 -0.57 31.43 1.38
N PHE A 331 -0.27 31.18 2.66
CA PHE A 331 -1.02 31.71 3.80
C PHE A 331 -0.14 32.58 4.70
N THR A 332 0.49 33.62 4.15
CA THR A 332 1.02 34.70 4.98
C THR A 332 -0.14 35.64 5.27
N LEU A 333 -0.57 35.71 6.54
CA LEU A 333 -1.61 36.63 6.99
C LEU A 333 -1.10 38.07 6.84
N THR A 334 -1.60 38.81 5.85
CA THR A 334 -1.33 40.24 5.73
C THR A 334 -2.04 40.96 6.88
N PRO A 335 -1.35 41.73 7.75
CA PRO A 335 -2.02 42.54 8.76
C PRO A 335 -2.93 43.55 8.07
N VAL A 336 -4.21 43.57 8.43
CA VAL A 336 -5.17 44.56 7.92
C VAL A 336 -4.98 45.87 8.69
N GLY A 337 -4.62 46.94 7.98
CA GLY A 337 -4.58 48.31 8.51
C GLY A 337 -3.20 48.97 8.55
N LYS A 338 -2.79 49.50 7.38
CA LYS A 338 -1.63 50.37 7.08
C LYS A 338 -0.27 49.69 6.86
N PRO A 339 0.36 50.05 5.73
CA PRO A 339 1.73 50.57 5.77
C PRO A 339 1.72 52.01 5.23
N ILE A 340 1.92 52.98 6.10
CA ILE A 340 2.62 54.20 5.69
C ILE A 340 4.02 53.71 5.37
N VAL A 341 4.41 53.69 4.09
CA VAL A 341 5.79 53.36 3.73
C VAL A 341 6.63 54.54 4.22
N PRO A 342 7.47 54.36 5.25
CA PRO A 342 8.32 55.45 5.71
C PRO A 342 9.48 55.62 4.72
N ASP A 343 10.22 56.71 4.86
CA ASP A 343 11.43 57.10 4.10
C ASP A 343 12.23 55.91 3.53
N ALA A 344 12.84 56.08 2.36
CA ALA A 344 13.50 55.08 1.51
C ALA A 344 14.33 54.01 2.26
N VAL A 345 14.92 54.38 3.40
CA VAL A 345 15.70 53.52 4.28
C VAL A 345 14.86 52.43 4.98
N ILE A 346 13.63 52.73 5.40
CA ILE A 346 12.76 51.76 6.10
C ILE A 346 12.10 50.79 5.10
N TRP A 347 11.77 51.26 3.89
CA TRP A 347 11.29 50.40 2.80
C TRP A 347 12.29 49.30 2.45
N LEU A 348 13.59 49.62 2.42
CA LEU A 348 14.67 48.64 2.19
C LEU A 348 14.70 47.50 3.21
N GLY A 349 14.18 47.71 4.42
CA GLY A 349 14.11 46.70 5.49
C GLY A 349 12.84 45.84 5.50
N SER A 350 11.84 46.14 4.65
CA SER A 350 10.54 45.45 4.66
C SER A 350 10.47 44.19 3.79
N GLU A 351 9.57 43.26 4.13
CA GLU A 351 9.28 42.02 3.37
C GLU A 351 8.34 42.27 2.16
N MET A 352 8.57 43.36 1.43
CA MET A 352 7.77 43.74 0.25
C MET A 352 8.60 43.57 -1.03
N LEU A 353 7.94 43.45 -2.19
CA LEU A 353 8.65 43.45 -3.47
C LEU A 353 9.31 44.81 -3.70
N LYS A 354 10.65 44.82 -3.68
CA LYS A 354 11.46 46.05 -3.73
C LYS A 354 11.56 46.62 -5.15
N THR A 355 10.47 47.20 -5.65
CA THR A 355 10.45 47.88 -6.95
C THR A 355 10.28 49.39 -6.77
N ARG A 356 11.30 50.16 -7.20
CA ARG A 356 11.21 51.62 -7.40
C ARG A 356 10.47 51.90 -8.70
N VAL A 357 9.55 52.86 -8.67
CA VAL A 357 8.78 53.31 -9.83
C VAL A 357 9.00 54.81 -10.05
N ALA A 358 8.49 55.37 -11.15
CA ALA A 358 8.48 56.82 -11.33
C ALA A 358 7.73 57.44 -10.15
N HIS A 359 8.41 58.31 -9.40
CA HIS A 359 7.84 59.07 -8.28
C HIS A 359 7.37 58.27 -7.05
N GLY A 360 7.84 57.03 -6.86
CA GLY A 360 7.50 56.28 -5.65
C GLY A 360 7.99 54.83 -5.62
N TYR A 361 7.27 54.03 -4.83
CA TYR A 361 7.57 52.65 -4.51
C TYR A 361 6.34 51.75 -4.69
N CYS A 362 6.58 50.50 -5.08
CA CYS A 362 5.57 49.47 -5.08
C CYS A 362 5.48 48.82 -3.69
N SER A 363 4.34 48.92 -3.04
CA SER A 363 4.02 48.25 -1.78
C SER A 363 3.33 46.89 -1.99
N ARG A 364 3.62 46.21 -3.10
CA ARG A 364 3.04 44.90 -3.41
C ARG A 364 3.72 43.81 -2.59
N HIS A 365 2.91 42.93 -1.99
CA HIS A 365 3.40 41.78 -1.24
C HIS A 365 3.93 40.66 -2.17
N GLU A 366 4.95 39.92 -1.73
CA GLU A 366 5.57 38.84 -2.51
C GLU A 366 4.56 37.77 -2.96
N SER A 367 3.60 37.43 -2.11
CA SER A 367 2.56 36.42 -2.41
C SER A 367 1.67 36.78 -3.62
N ALA A 368 1.59 38.06 -3.98
CA ALA A 368 0.83 38.50 -5.15
C ALA A 368 1.56 38.20 -6.48
N GLY A 369 2.84 37.79 -6.44
CA GLY A 369 3.64 37.51 -7.65
C GLY A 369 3.99 38.76 -8.47
N ALA A 370 4.46 38.56 -9.70
CA ALA A 370 4.93 39.63 -10.59
C ALA A 370 3.80 40.55 -11.09
N CYS A 371 4.11 41.83 -11.32
CA CYS A 371 3.16 42.81 -11.86
C CYS A 371 2.87 42.55 -13.35
N PRO A 372 1.58 42.46 -13.77
CA PRO A 372 1.25 42.31 -15.18
C PRO A 372 1.27 43.63 -15.96
N TYR A 373 1.33 44.78 -15.27
CA TYR A 373 1.29 46.11 -15.88
C TYR A 373 2.67 46.76 -15.84
N ALA A 374 3.04 47.45 -16.92
CA ALA A 374 4.31 48.14 -17.03
C ALA A 374 4.26 49.60 -16.50
N ASN A 375 3.19 50.37 -16.77
CA ASN A 375 3.21 51.84 -16.65
C ASN A 375 1.97 52.47 -15.99
N ILE A 376 1.26 51.78 -15.07
CA ILE A 376 0.06 52.34 -14.40
C ILE A 376 0.30 52.81 -12.96
N CYS A 377 1.56 52.83 -12.54
CA CYS A 377 1.94 52.78 -11.12
C CYS A 377 1.26 53.87 -10.28
N GLU A 378 1.26 55.14 -10.69
CA GLU A 378 0.69 56.25 -9.91
C GLU A 378 -0.83 56.16 -9.72
N THR A 379 -1.51 55.34 -10.52
CA THR A 379 -2.95 55.04 -10.37
C THR A 379 -3.24 53.68 -9.71
N CYS A 380 -2.20 52.95 -9.29
CA CYS A 380 -2.33 51.64 -8.68
C CYS A 380 -2.51 51.75 -7.16
N ASP A 381 -3.39 50.92 -6.59
CA ASP A 381 -3.61 50.84 -5.13
C ASP A 381 -2.36 50.48 -4.33
N ASN A 382 -1.38 49.82 -4.95
CA ASN A 382 -0.10 49.45 -4.32
C ASN A 382 0.98 50.52 -4.48
N PHE A 383 0.67 51.68 -5.06
CA PHE A 383 1.62 52.77 -5.18
C PHE A 383 1.66 53.58 -3.91
N VAL A 384 2.88 53.80 -3.43
CA VAL A 384 3.16 54.66 -2.29
C VAL A 384 4.28 55.61 -2.66
N THR A 385 4.12 56.88 -2.31
CA THR A 385 5.11 57.93 -2.56
C THR A 385 5.63 58.52 -1.24
N GLY A 386 6.70 59.30 -1.33
CA GLY A 386 7.39 59.94 -0.20
C GLY A 386 7.57 61.45 -0.44
N PRO A 387 7.87 62.23 0.62
CA PRO A 387 8.06 63.68 0.53
C PRO A 387 9.09 64.11 -0.52
N GLU A 388 10.08 63.28 -0.79
CA GLU A 388 11.14 63.51 -1.78
C GLU A 388 10.63 63.58 -3.24
N PHE A 389 9.41 63.11 -3.51
CA PHE A 389 8.80 63.14 -4.84
C PHE A 389 7.73 64.23 -5.01
N ARG A 390 7.47 65.04 -3.96
CA ARG A 390 6.41 66.06 -3.98
C ARG A 390 6.50 66.97 -5.20
N ASP A 391 7.65 67.61 -5.42
CA ASP A 391 7.81 68.57 -6.51
C ASP A 391 7.58 67.93 -7.88
N ALA A 392 8.01 66.66 -8.05
CA ALA A 392 7.81 65.92 -9.29
C ALA A 392 6.32 65.57 -9.51
N LEU A 393 5.60 65.18 -8.45
CA LEU A 393 4.17 64.88 -8.51
C LEU A 393 3.34 66.15 -8.76
N GLU A 394 3.71 67.29 -8.17
CA GLU A 394 3.05 68.57 -8.42
C GLU A 394 3.25 69.06 -9.86
N ALA A 395 4.47 68.95 -10.38
CA ALA A 395 4.77 69.25 -11.77
C ALA A 395 3.96 68.34 -12.72
N GLN A 396 3.97 67.03 -12.47
CA GLN A 396 3.24 66.07 -13.28
C GLN A 396 1.72 66.29 -13.23
N ARG A 397 1.15 66.61 -12.05
CA ARG A 397 -0.28 66.93 -11.94
C ARG A 397 -0.62 68.14 -12.80
N THR A 398 0.20 69.18 -12.74
CA THR A 398 0.01 70.41 -13.53
C THR A 398 0.02 70.10 -15.03
N ASP A 399 0.97 69.28 -15.49
CA ASP A 399 1.04 68.86 -16.89
C ASP A 399 -0.21 68.05 -17.30
N VAL A 400 -0.66 67.13 -16.45
CA VAL A 400 -1.84 66.30 -16.72
C VAL A 400 -3.12 67.12 -16.75
N GLU A 401 -3.28 68.11 -15.87
CA GLU A 401 -4.41 69.05 -15.86
C GLU A 401 -4.42 69.91 -17.14
N ALA A 402 -3.25 70.35 -17.62
CA ALA A 402 -3.15 71.07 -18.89
C ALA A 402 -3.54 70.18 -20.09
N LEU A 403 -3.11 68.91 -20.10
CA LEU A 403 -3.50 67.93 -21.12
C LEU A 403 -5.00 67.58 -21.06
N GLU A 404 -5.60 67.56 -19.87
CA GLU A 404 -7.04 67.38 -19.70
C GLU A 404 -7.83 68.51 -20.37
N VAL A 405 -7.40 69.76 -20.19
CA VAL A 405 -8.01 70.94 -20.82
C VAL A 405 -7.85 70.87 -22.35
N ASP A 406 -6.65 70.59 -22.86
CA ASP A 406 -6.41 70.44 -24.31
C ASP A 406 -7.28 69.32 -24.93
N ALA A 407 -7.43 68.18 -24.25
CA ALA A 407 -8.28 67.10 -24.69
C ALA A 407 -9.77 67.50 -24.74
N ARG A 408 -10.25 68.30 -23.76
CA ARG A 408 -11.62 68.84 -23.77
C ARG A 408 -11.84 69.81 -24.92
N ASP A 409 -10.92 70.74 -25.14
CA ASP A 409 -11.02 71.75 -26.20
C ASP A 409 -11.03 71.10 -27.60
N ARG A 410 -10.34 69.97 -27.77
CA ARG A 410 -10.34 69.15 -28.99
C ARG A 410 -11.55 68.23 -29.15
N GLY A 411 -12.41 68.11 -28.13
CA GLY A 411 -13.56 67.22 -28.14
C GLY A 411 -13.21 65.73 -27.99
N TRP A 412 -12.19 65.40 -27.19
CA TRP A 412 -11.77 64.02 -26.88
C TRP A 412 -12.22 63.60 -25.46
N PRO A 413 -13.49 63.21 -25.27
CA PRO A 413 -14.06 63.02 -23.94
C PRO A 413 -13.40 61.87 -23.16
N ASP A 414 -13.02 60.79 -23.84
CA ASP A 414 -12.40 59.62 -23.19
C ASP A 414 -10.98 59.93 -22.68
N GLU A 415 -10.21 60.71 -23.45
CA GLU A 415 -8.84 61.09 -23.07
C GLU A 415 -8.85 62.15 -21.96
N ALA A 416 -9.78 63.10 -22.02
CA ALA A 416 -10.02 64.04 -20.91
C ALA A 416 -10.39 63.28 -19.62
N ALA A 417 -11.28 62.28 -19.70
CA ALA A 417 -11.64 61.46 -18.54
C ALA A 417 -10.46 60.63 -18.01
N ARG A 418 -9.54 60.20 -18.88
CA ARG A 418 -8.30 59.52 -18.48
C ARG A 418 -7.35 60.46 -17.76
N HIS A 419 -7.09 61.66 -18.29
CA HIS A 419 -6.24 62.66 -17.64
C HIS A 419 -6.80 63.05 -16.27
N HIS A 420 -8.12 63.25 -16.19
CA HIS A 420 -8.80 63.54 -14.92
C HIS A 420 -8.52 62.50 -13.84
N ARG A 421 -8.66 61.20 -14.15
CA ARG A 421 -8.35 60.12 -13.18
C ARG A 421 -6.90 60.12 -12.71
N VAL A 422 -5.96 60.48 -13.58
CA VAL A 422 -4.55 60.57 -13.21
C VAL A 422 -4.31 61.78 -12.31
N ALA A 423 -4.87 62.94 -12.65
CA ALA A 423 -4.77 64.15 -11.82
C ALA A 423 -5.39 63.97 -10.42
N ASP A 424 -6.55 63.30 -10.34
CA ASP A 424 -7.20 62.94 -9.08
C ASP A 424 -6.30 62.03 -8.23
N ALA A 425 -5.75 60.97 -8.82
CA ALA A 425 -4.85 60.06 -8.11
C ALA A 425 -3.59 60.79 -7.59
N LEU A 426 -2.98 61.65 -8.41
CA LEU A 426 -1.84 62.46 -8.00
C LEU A 426 -2.20 63.43 -6.87
N THR A 427 -3.38 64.05 -6.92
CA THR A 427 -3.90 64.92 -5.86
C THR A 427 -4.08 64.17 -4.55
N ASP A 428 -4.67 62.97 -4.60
CA ASP A 428 -4.82 62.11 -3.42
C ASP A 428 -3.48 61.74 -2.80
N HIS A 429 -2.45 61.46 -3.61
CA HIS A 429 -1.11 61.16 -3.11
C HIS A 429 -0.46 62.37 -2.46
N LEU A 430 -0.57 63.56 -3.08
CA LEU A 430 -0.07 64.81 -2.50
C LEU A 430 -0.75 65.13 -1.16
N GLN A 431 -2.07 64.98 -1.07
CA GLN A 431 -2.81 65.16 0.17
C GLN A 431 -2.40 64.16 1.26
N ARG A 432 -2.03 62.93 0.89
CA ARG A 432 -1.51 61.93 1.84
C ARG A 432 -0.13 62.29 2.36
N LEU A 433 0.69 63.03 1.60
CA LEU A 433 1.98 63.53 2.06
C LEU A 433 1.85 64.70 3.06
N ASP A 434 0.68 65.37 3.09
CA ASP A 434 0.38 66.47 4.01
C ASP A 434 -0.24 66.01 5.35
N ARG A 435 -0.58 64.72 5.47
CA ARG A 435 -1.16 64.09 6.68
C ARG A 435 -0.13 63.30 7.45
#